data_AF-A0A0C9VEV1-F1
#
_entry.id   AF-A0A0C9VEV1-F1
#
_cell.length_a   1.000
_cell.length_b   1.000
_cell.length_c   1.000
_cell.angle_alpha   90.00
_cell.angle_beta   90.00
_cell.angle_gamma   90.00
#
_symmetry.space_group_name_H-M   'P 1'
#
loop_
_entity.id
_entity.type
_entity.pdbx_description
1 polymer ?
#
loop_
_entity_poly.entity_id
_entity_poly.type
_entity_poly.pdbx_seq_one_letter_code
_entity_poly.pdbx_strand_id
1 'polypeptide(L)'
;EGEDYDVDPGWESMHGVINDIFTVHIKETPTGIMEHFAEEPYFLEIIEWLEEGGSGGSSDEQTRKRMQHKARDYMVKDGKLWRIVRGRQAWRAPKVECIPGIETHELANKAHIDGGHFGRDLTVLKLQQSYFWHNIQRTVVEAI
;
A
#
# COMPACT_ATOMS: atom_id res chain seq x y z
N GLU A 1 -44.74 34.85 -29.32
CA GLU A 1 -43.45 34.26 -29.74
C GLU A 1 -42.59 34.11 -28.50
N GLY A 2 -42.13 32.89 -28.22
CA GLY A 2 -41.42 32.53 -27.00
C GLY A 2 -41.44 31.01 -26.87
N GLU A 3 -40.45 30.39 -27.49
CA GLU A 3 -40.43 28.97 -27.87
C GLU A 3 -40.19 28.07 -26.65
N ASP A 4 -40.90 26.94 -26.65
CA ASP A 4 -40.86 25.85 -25.69
C ASP A 4 -39.49 25.16 -25.81
N TYR A 5 -38.63 25.27 -24.79
CA TYR A 5 -37.38 24.51 -24.74
C TYR A 5 -37.64 23.22 -23.97
N ASP A 6 -38.18 22.22 -24.67
CA ASP A 6 -38.10 20.82 -24.25
C ASP A 6 -36.61 20.41 -24.31
N VAL A 7 -35.94 20.54 -23.17
CA VAL A 7 -34.56 20.07 -22.98
C VAL A 7 -34.60 18.55 -22.85
N ASP A 8 -34.45 17.87 -23.98
CA ASP A 8 -34.24 16.43 -24.07
C ASP A 8 -33.03 16.00 -23.21
N PRO A 9 -33.21 15.16 -22.17
CA PRO A 9 -32.12 14.68 -21.33
C PRO A 9 -31.40 13.47 -21.95
N GLY A 10 -31.22 13.45 -23.27
CA GLY A 10 -30.73 12.32 -24.05
C GLY A 10 -29.31 11.85 -23.75
N TRP A 11 -28.55 12.56 -22.91
CA TRP A 11 -27.18 12.17 -22.54
C TRP A 11 -27.06 11.52 -21.15
N GLU A 12 -28.02 11.72 -20.23
CA GLU A 12 -28.03 11.03 -18.93
C GLU A 12 -28.70 9.64 -19.01
N SER A 13 -29.41 9.33 -20.09
CA SER A 13 -30.19 8.08 -20.21
C SER A 13 -29.48 6.91 -20.91
N MET A 14 -28.23 7.08 -21.39
CA MET A 14 -27.52 6.02 -22.15
C MET A 14 -26.41 5.29 -21.38
N HIS A 15 -26.03 5.76 -20.20
CA HIS A 15 -25.05 5.05 -19.37
C HIS A 15 -25.71 4.66 -18.06
N GLY A 16 -26.36 3.49 -18.05
CA GLY A 16 -26.77 2.85 -16.81
C GLY A 16 -25.60 2.88 -15.83
N VAL A 17 -25.84 3.40 -14.63
CA VAL A 17 -24.88 3.67 -13.56
C VAL A 17 -23.74 2.63 -13.55
N ILE A 18 -22.59 2.99 -14.17
CA ILE A 18 -21.45 2.07 -14.37
C ILE A 18 -20.59 1.97 -13.10
N ASN A 19 -20.77 2.91 -12.17
CA ASN A 19 -20.11 2.86 -10.87
C ASN A 19 -21.10 2.34 -9.82
N ASP A 20 -21.09 1.03 -9.65
CA ASP A 20 -21.75 0.39 -8.51
C ASP A 20 -20.89 0.66 -7.24
N ILE A 21 -21.13 1.83 -6.63
CA ILE A 21 -20.45 2.33 -5.42
C ILE A 21 -20.76 1.43 -4.20
N PHE A 22 -21.70 0.50 -4.32
CA PHE A 22 -22.12 -0.44 -3.27
C PHE A 22 -21.68 -1.89 -3.52
N THR A 23 -20.82 -2.13 -4.51
CA THR A 23 -20.27 -3.48 -4.71
C THR A 23 -19.32 -3.82 -3.58
N VAL A 24 -19.86 -4.46 -2.54
CA VAL A 24 -19.11 -5.16 -1.52
C VAL A 24 -18.51 -6.39 -2.19
N HIS A 25 -17.30 -6.24 -2.73
CA HIS A 25 -16.49 -7.39 -3.09
C HIS A 25 -16.18 -8.14 -1.80
N ILE A 26 -16.75 -9.32 -1.64
CA ILE A 26 -16.30 -10.31 -0.67
C ILE A 26 -14.87 -10.65 -1.10
N LYS A 27 -13.88 -9.96 -0.51
CA LYS A 27 -12.48 -10.30 -0.70
C LYS A 27 -12.30 -11.64 -0.03
N GLU A 28 -12.10 -12.68 -0.84
CA GLU A 28 -11.43 -13.88 -0.40
C GLU A 28 -10.15 -13.42 0.31
N THR A 29 -10.09 -13.68 1.61
CA THR A 29 -8.95 -13.27 2.44
C THR A 29 -7.70 -13.88 1.82
N PRO A 30 -6.70 -13.08 1.42
CA PRO A 30 -5.41 -13.65 1.04
C PRO A 30 -4.77 -14.11 2.34
N THR A 31 -5.17 -15.26 2.90
CA THR A 31 -4.57 -15.85 4.10
C THR A 31 -3.04 -15.91 4.00
N GLY A 32 -2.53 -16.08 2.76
CA GLY A 32 -1.10 -16.06 2.47
C GLY A 32 -0.37 -14.75 2.80
N ILE A 33 -1.04 -13.58 2.84
CA ILE A 33 -0.34 -12.33 3.15
C ILE A 33 0.04 -12.24 4.63
N MET A 34 -0.86 -12.65 5.53
CA MET A 34 -0.56 -12.68 6.96
C MET A 34 0.55 -13.68 7.28
N GLU A 35 0.52 -14.85 6.63
CA GLU A 35 1.58 -15.86 6.75
C GLU A 35 2.94 -15.33 6.27
N HIS A 36 2.96 -14.55 5.19
CA HIS A 36 4.18 -13.95 4.65
C HIS A 36 4.79 -12.88 5.57
N PHE A 37 3.98 -12.20 6.40
CA PHE A 37 4.43 -11.20 7.36
C PHE A 37 4.42 -11.70 8.82
N ALA A 38 4.35 -13.01 9.05
CA ALA A 38 4.17 -13.59 10.39
C ALA A 38 5.25 -13.17 11.42
N GLU A 39 6.47 -12.90 10.97
CA GLU A 39 7.59 -12.49 11.82
C GLU A 39 7.64 -10.97 12.09
N GLU A 40 6.80 -10.19 11.39
CA GLU A 40 6.83 -8.72 11.41
C GLU A 40 5.51 -8.15 11.98
N PRO A 41 5.40 -8.00 13.32
CA PRO A 41 4.17 -7.55 13.97
C PRO A 41 3.72 -6.16 13.48
N TYR A 42 4.67 -5.31 13.07
CA TYR A 42 4.38 -4.00 12.53
C TYR A 42 3.42 -4.03 11.32
N PHE A 43 3.63 -4.99 10.40
CA PHE A 43 2.81 -5.14 9.20
C PHE A 43 1.53 -5.92 9.48
N LEU A 44 1.57 -6.92 10.38
CA LEU A 44 0.37 -7.67 10.79
C LEU A 44 -0.71 -6.74 11.34
N GLU A 45 -0.37 -5.83 12.25
CA GLU A 45 -1.33 -4.83 12.79
C GLU A 45 -1.97 -3.97 11.69
N ILE A 46 -1.21 -3.66 10.62
CA ILE A 46 -1.72 -2.84 9.51
C ILE A 46 -2.64 -3.68 8.63
N ILE A 47 -2.26 -4.93 8.32
CA ILE A 47 -3.05 -5.84 7.49
C ILE A 47 -4.38 -6.14 8.19
N GLU A 48 -4.34 -6.52 9.46
CA GLU A 48 -5.54 -6.77 10.29
C GLU A 48 -6.47 -5.55 10.27
N TRP A 49 -5.95 -4.36 10.51
CA TRP A 49 -6.74 -3.12 10.46
C TRP A 49 -7.37 -2.84 9.09
N LEU A 50 -6.65 -3.15 8.00
CA LEU A 50 -7.15 -2.99 6.63
C LEU A 50 -8.22 -4.04 6.29
N GLU A 51 -8.14 -5.25 6.84
CA GLU A 51 -9.13 -6.32 6.66
C GLU A 51 -10.40 -6.09 7.49
N GLU A 52 -10.26 -5.61 8.74
CA GLU A 52 -11.37 -5.25 9.62
C GLU A 52 -12.13 -3.97 9.19
N GLY A 53 -11.73 -3.36 8.07
CA GLY A 53 -12.37 -2.17 7.51
C GLY A 53 -12.30 -0.96 8.43
N GLY A 54 -11.29 -0.88 9.30
CA GLY A 54 -11.13 0.20 10.27
C GLY A 54 -12.17 0.22 11.39
N SER A 55 -12.88 -0.88 11.60
CA SER A 55 -13.82 -1.07 12.71
C SER A 55 -13.18 -1.80 13.89
N GLY A 56 -11.86 -1.96 13.89
CA GLY A 56 -11.14 -2.84 14.81
C GLY A 56 -11.61 -2.64 16.24
N GLY A 57 -11.95 -3.76 16.89
CA GLY A 57 -12.79 -3.86 18.09
C GLY A 57 -12.24 -3.21 19.37
N SER A 58 -11.27 -2.30 19.25
CA SER A 58 -10.83 -1.43 20.33
C SER A 58 -11.86 -0.32 20.57
N SER A 59 -12.50 -0.38 21.74
CA SER A 59 -13.40 0.63 22.29
C SER A 59 -12.77 2.02 22.49
N ASP A 60 -11.47 2.18 22.22
CA ASP A 60 -10.69 3.38 22.44
C ASP A 60 -10.47 4.18 21.14
N GLU A 61 -11.10 5.34 21.08
CA GLU A 61 -11.02 6.29 19.96
C GLU A 61 -9.58 6.73 19.65
N GLN A 62 -8.69 6.77 20.66
CA GLN A 62 -7.30 7.16 20.46
C GLN A 62 -6.52 6.09 19.69
N THR A 63 -6.71 4.82 20.04
CA THR A 63 -6.13 3.67 19.34
C THR A 63 -6.62 3.60 17.90
N ARG A 64 -7.93 3.82 17.68
CA ARG A 64 -8.54 3.91 16.35
C ARG A 64 -7.87 4.96 15.46
N LYS A 65 -7.67 6.18 15.98
CA LYS A 65 -6.97 7.26 15.26
C LYS A 65 -5.52 6.91 14.95
N ARG A 66 -4.80 6.30 15.89
CA ARG A 66 -3.41 5.88 15.68
C ARG A 66 -3.31 4.86 14.54
N MET A 67 -4.17 3.84 14.54
CA MET A 67 -4.19 2.84 13.46
C MET A 67 -4.65 3.43 12.13
N GLN A 68 -5.67 4.30 12.14
CA GLN A 68 -6.07 5.03 10.94
C GLN A 68 -4.90 5.82 10.33
N HIS A 69 -4.14 6.55 11.16
CA HIS A 69 -2.96 7.27 10.70
C HIS A 69 -1.85 6.33 10.21
N LYS A 70 -1.61 5.21 10.89
CA LYS A 70 -0.60 4.20 10.52
C LYS A 70 -0.94 3.53 9.19
N ALA A 71 -2.19 3.12 9.00
CA ALA A 71 -2.66 2.38 7.82
C ALA A 71 -3.01 3.26 6.62
N ARG A 72 -3.13 4.59 6.80
CA ARG A 72 -3.53 5.55 5.72
C ARG A 72 -2.69 5.44 4.44
N ASP A 73 -1.44 5.07 4.60
CA ASP A 73 -0.45 5.01 3.54
C ASP A 73 -0.18 3.57 3.09
N TYR A 74 -1.06 2.62 3.43
CA TYR A 74 -0.94 1.22 3.04
C TYR A 74 -2.20 0.74 2.33
N MET A 75 -2.03 -0.22 1.42
CA MET A 75 -3.14 -0.92 0.78
C MET A 75 -2.74 -2.37 0.47
N VAL A 76 -3.70 -3.29 0.61
CA VAL A 76 -3.55 -4.67 0.13
C VAL A 76 -4.14 -4.76 -1.28
N LYS A 77 -3.32 -5.18 -2.24
CA LYS A 77 -3.71 -5.35 -3.64
C LYS A 77 -2.95 -6.52 -4.25
N ASP A 78 -3.67 -7.37 -4.99
CA ASP A 78 -3.10 -8.53 -5.70
C ASP A 78 -2.33 -9.49 -4.76
N GLY A 79 -2.83 -9.68 -3.53
CA GLY A 79 -2.18 -10.51 -2.51
C GLY A 79 -0.89 -9.92 -1.91
N LYS A 80 -0.56 -8.67 -2.24
CA LYS A 80 0.64 -7.97 -1.78
C LYS A 80 0.29 -6.74 -0.96
N LEU A 81 1.15 -6.40 -0.01
CA LEU A 81 1.05 -5.18 0.76
C LEU A 81 1.81 -4.08 0.01
N TRP A 82 1.16 -2.96 -0.22
CA TRP A 82 1.73 -1.81 -0.91
C TRP A 82 1.73 -0.61 0.02
N ARG A 83 2.84 0.14 0.00
CA ARG A 83 2.92 1.45 0.63
C ARG A 83 2.70 2.55 -0.42
N ILE A 84 1.72 3.40 -0.17
CA ILE A 84 1.41 4.58 -0.97
C ILE A 84 2.34 5.71 -0.53
N VAL A 85 3.22 6.16 -1.41
CA VAL A 85 4.15 7.24 -1.11
C VAL A 85 3.43 8.58 -1.34
N ARG A 86 3.42 9.45 -0.33
CA ARG A 86 2.82 10.79 -0.42
C ARG A 86 3.89 11.89 -0.41
N GLY A 87 3.53 13.05 -0.93
CA GLY A 87 4.38 14.24 -0.91
C GLY A 87 5.49 14.22 -1.96
N ARG A 88 6.63 14.85 -1.64
CA ARG A 88 7.73 15.12 -2.59
C ARG A 88 8.40 13.86 -3.15
N GLN A 89 8.16 12.68 -2.59
CA GLN A 89 8.72 11.42 -3.10
C GLN A 89 7.74 10.64 -4.00
N ALA A 90 6.46 11.02 -4.02
CA ALA A 90 5.42 10.32 -4.76
C ALA A 90 5.64 10.31 -6.28
N TRP A 91 6.30 11.33 -6.83
CA TRP A 91 6.59 11.39 -8.28
C TRP A 91 7.60 10.35 -8.75
N ARG A 92 8.44 9.81 -7.85
CA ARG A 92 9.45 8.79 -8.20
C ARG A 92 8.88 7.39 -8.15
N ALA A 93 8.11 7.09 -7.11
CA ALA A 93 7.49 5.80 -6.90
C ALA A 93 6.16 6.03 -6.16
N PRO A 94 5.02 6.14 -6.87
CA PRO A 94 3.74 6.47 -6.24
C PRO A 94 3.25 5.36 -5.29
N LYS A 95 3.68 4.12 -5.56
CA LYS A 95 3.49 2.97 -4.71
C LYS A 95 4.75 2.11 -4.72
N VAL A 96 5.07 1.51 -3.58
CA VAL A 96 6.18 0.56 -3.44
C VAL A 96 5.67 -0.69 -2.75
N GLU A 97 6.25 -1.83 -3.09
CA GLU A 97 5.89 -3.13 -2.52
C GLU A 97 6.49 -3.28 -1.12
N CYS A 98 5.70 -3.73 -0.15
CA CYS A 98 6.19 -4.09 1.17
C CYS A 98 6.72 -5.52 1.16
N ILE A 99 7.92 -5.73 1.68
CA ILE A 99 8.62 -7.03 1.71
C ILE A 99 8.93 -7.40 3.16
N PRO A 100 8.79 -8.67 3.59
CA PRO A 100 9.14 -9.11 4.93
C PRO A 100 10.65 -9.11 5.15
N GLY A 101 11.08 -8.90 6.40
CA GLY A 101 12.50 -8.76 6.76
C GLY A 101 13.41 -9.91 6.29
N ILE A 102 12.90 -11.14 6.25
CA ILE A 102 13.66 -12.33 5.83
C ILE A 102 14.27 -12.23 4.43
N GLU A 103 13.55 -11.65 3.46
CA GLU A 103 14.01 -11.56 2.06
C GLU A 103 14.87 -10.30 1.82
N THR A 104 14.91 -9.38 2.80
CA THR A 104 15.47 -8.05 2.60
C THR A 104 17.00 -8.03 2.57
N HIS A 105 17.67 -8.95 3.28
CA HIS A 105 19.13 -9.04 3.28
C HIS A 105 19.66 -9.47 1.92
N GLU A 106 19.07 -10.51 1.32
CA GLU A 106 19.45 -10.99 -0.01
C GLU A 106 19.18 -9.92 -1.07
N LEU A 107 18.03 -9.25 -0.98
CA LEU A 107 17.67 -8.16 -1.88
C LEU A 107 18.64 -6.97 -1.78
N ALA A 108 19.06 -6.61 -0.56
CA ALA A 108 20.00 -5.53 -0.32
C ALA A 108 21.40 -5.85 -0.87
N ASN A 109 21.91 -7.06 -0.60
CA ASN A 109 23.20 -7.50 -1.12
C ASN A 109 23.19 -7.56 -2.66
N LYS A 110 22.13 -8.13 -3.25
CA LYS A 110 21.96 -8.15 -4.71
C LYS A 110 21.94 -6.73 -5.31
N ALA A 111 21.23 -5.79 -4.68
CA ALA A 111 21.17 -4.41 -5.15
C ALA A 111 22.54 -3.70 -5.07
N HIS A 112 23.35 -4.01 -4.05
CA HIS A 112 24.71 -3.53 -3.90
C HIS A 112 25.63 -4.04 -5.02
N ILE A 113 25.65 -5.35 -5.26
CA ILE A 113 26.48 -5.98 -6.30
C ILE A 113 26.07 -5.51 -7.69
N ASP A 114 24.77 -5.53 -8.00
CA ASP A 114 24.23 -5.15 -9.31
C ASP A 114 24.43 -3.65 -9.62
N GLY A 115 24.56 -2.82 -8.58
CA GLY A 115 24.97 -1.42 -8.74
C GLY A 115 26.45 -1.21 -9.06
N GLY A 116 27.28 -2.26 -9.02
CA GLY A 116 28.73 -2.11 -9.07
C GLY A 116 29.31 -1.72 -7.71
N HIS A 117 28.89 -2.41 -6.65
CA HIS A 117 29.26 -2.17 -5.25
C HIS A 117 28.84 -0.79 -4.72
N PHE A 118 27.57 -0.44 -4.94
CA PHE A 118 27.00 0.80 -4.42
C PHE A 118 27.18 0.92 -2.90
N GLY A 119 27.68 2.07 -2.45
CA GLY A 119 27.65 2.40 -1.03
C GLY A 119 26.21 2.44 -0.49
N ARG A 120 26.08 2.35 0.84
CA ARG A 120 24.80 2.31 1.56
C ARG A 120 23.70 3.20 0.96
N ASP A 121 23.98 4.49 0.78
CA ASP A 121 22.95 5.46 0.39
C ASP A 121 22.42 5.22 -1.03
N LEU A 122 23.28 4.81 -1.95
CA LEU A 122 22.89 4.49 -3.32
C LEU A 122 22.08 3.19 -3.36
N THR A 123 22.48 2.19 -2.57
CA THR A 123 21.75 0.93 -2.43
C THR A 123 20.35 1.17 -1.87
N VAL A 124 20.24 1.94 -0.79
CA VAL A 124 18.93 2.34 -0.23
C VAL A 124 18.10 3.09 -1.28
N LEU A 125 18.69 4.07 -1.96
CA LEU A 125 17.97 4.89 -2.93
C LEU A 125 17.45 4.07 -4.10
N LYS A 126 18.19 3.03 -4.54
CA LYS A 126 17.74 2.07 -5.55
C LYS A 126 16.57 1.23 -5.03
N LEU A 127 16.68 0.69 -3.82
CA LEU A 127 15.66 -0.17 -3.21
C LEU A 127 14.34 0.58 -2.96
N GLN A 128 14.41 1.81 -2.46
CA GLN A 128 13.24 2.65 -2.14
C GLN A 128 12.40 3.04 -3.36
N GLN A 129 12.87 2.80 -4.59
CA GLN A 129 12.08 3.03 -5.79
C GLN A 129 11.06 1.91 -6.04
N SER A 130 11.28 0.72 -5.50
CA SER A 130 10.44 -0.46 -5.77
C SER A 130 9.90 -1.09 -4.48
N TYR A 131 10.66 -1.01 -3.39
CA TYR A 131 10.40 -1.77 -2.18
C TYR A 131 10.40 -0.90 -0.92
N PHE A 132 9.70 -1.40 0.09
CA PHE A 132 9.70 -0.87 1.44
C PHE A 132 9.72 -2.02 2.45
N TRP A 133 10.50 -1.86 3.50
CA TRP A 133 10.41 -2.70 4.69
C TRP A 133 10.81 -1.87 5.92
N HIS A 134 10.47 -2.38 7.10
CA HIS A 134 10.83 -1.72 8.34
C HIS A 134 12.37 -1.77 8.51
N ASN A 135 12.99 -0.63 8.85
CA ASN A 135 14.44 -0.51 9.06
C ASN A 135 15.35 -0.80 7.84
N ILE A 136 14.93 -0.47 6.62
CA ILE A 136 15.75 -0.58 5.38
C ILE A 136 17.21 -0.13 5.51
N GLN A 137 17.45 0.97 6.22
CA GLN A 137 18.78 1.52 6.43
C GLN A 137 19.69 0.55 7.21
N ARG A 138 19.15 -0.09 8.25
CA ARG A 138 19.89 -1.04 9.10
C ARG A 138 20.19 -2.31 8.31
N THR A 139 19.19 -2.89 7.66
CA THR A 139 19.36 -4.10 6.83
C THR A 139 20.42 -3.89 5.76
N VAL A 140 20.40 -2.74 5.06
CA VAL A 140 21.40 -2.47 4.02
C VAL A 140 22.81 -2.40 4.59
N VAL A 141 23.00 -1.81 5.77
CA VAL A 141 24.32 -1.77 6.43
C VAL A 141 24.79 -3.16 6.84
N GLU A 142 23.88 -4.04 7.27
CA GLU A 142 24.20 -5.41 7.66
C GLU A 142 24.47 -6.34 6.46
N ALA A 143 23.96 -5.99 5.27
CA ALA A 143 24.02 -6.82 4.08
C ALA A 143 25.21 -6.56 3.13
N ILE A 144 25.93 -5.44 3.30
CA ILE A 144 27.05 -5.01 2.43
C ILE A 144 28.39 -5.02 3.14
#